data_AF-A0A9N9WBM8-F1
#
_entry.id   AF-A0A9N9WBM8-F1
#
_cell.length_a   1.000
_cell.length_b   1.000
_cell.length_c   1.000
_cell.angle_alpha   90.00
_cell.angle_beta   90.00
_cell.angle_gamma   90.00
#
_symmetry.space_group_name_H-M   'P 1'
#
loop_
_entity.id
_entity.type
_entity.pdbx_description
1 polymer ?
#
loop_
_entity_poly.entity_id
_entity_poly.type
_entity_poly.pdbx_seq_one_letter_code
_entity_poly.pdbx_strand_id
1 'polypeptide(L)'
;MDHLTVTEPASPNSITSPYGLYITMQWLRKVNGVNKYHWGLFLATGEPPNGQLLHATDLNRQPLDLRLEIRKVKDPRKSRTLVTCLQISTLRSMEIMEACAKSVRLMNPRHVPFGEMRWTCRVWVKEVLLTLDNGGYIKLPMTVDSLEGYCQAAADSHLDRIGNAWIYNDTRWLSSPPPQKPSTNQSSYYGPSEMVIDSTRDRRDPRSSQSHSSGQQYFGPKPMITEASTQRYYGPKPMITETSY
;
A
#
# COMPACT_ATOMS: atom_id res chain seq x y z
N MET A 1 10.76 -14.02 -34.56
CA MET A 1 11.94 -13.64 -33.75
C MET A 1 11.87 -12.13 -33.63
N ASP A 2 11.23 -11.65 -32.56
CA ASP A 2 11.04 -10.22 -32.36
C ASP A 2 12.30 -9.61 -31.78
N HIS A 3 12.81 -8.57 -32.43
CA HIS A 3 13.96 -7.80 -32.00
C HIS A 3 13.67 -7.16 -30.64
N LEU A 4 14.26 -7.72 -29.57
CA LEU A 4 14.36 -7.05 -28.28
C LEU A 4 15.29 -5.84 -28.45
N THR A 5 14.70 -4.68 -28.71
CA THR A 5 15.39 -3.40 -28.67
C THR A 5 16.00 -3.21 -27.28
N VAL A 6 17.31 -2.98 -27.26
CA VAL A 6 18.08 -2.64 -26.06
C VAL A 6 17.40 -1.44 -25.40
N THR A 7 16.71 -1.70 -24.29
CA THR A 7 15.93 -0.70 -23.58
C THR A 7 16.91 0.24 -22.86
N GLU A 8 16.76 1.54 -23.10
CA GLU A 8 17.55 2.58 -22.40
C GLU A 8 17.62 2.30 -20.89
N PRO A 9 18.77 2.58 -20.25
CA PRO A 9 18.89 2.44 -18.81
C PRO A 9 17.82 3.27 -18.08
N ALA A 10 17.41 2.78 -16.93
CA ALA A 10 16.49 3.48 -16.05
C ALA A 10 16.98 4.93 -15.84
N SER A 11 16.08 5.90 -16.03
CA SER A 11 16.41 7.33 -16.03
C SER A 11 15.19 8.14 -15.57
N PRO A 12 15.38 9.34 -15.00
CA PRO A 12 14.27 10.18 -14.57
C PRO A 12 13.51 10.76 -15.79
N ASN A 13 14.15 10.77 -16.96
CA ASN A 13 13.55 11.22 -18.21
C ASN A 13 12.86 10.08 -18.98
N SER A 14 13.10 8.83 -18.60
CA SER A 14 12.45 7.68 -19.23
C SER A 14 10.93 7.77 -19.04
N ILE A 15 10.19 7.41 -20.09
CA ILE A 15 8.77 7.10 -20.00
C ILE A 15 8.59 5.61 -19.72
N THR A 16 7.41 5.20 -19.28
CA THR A 16 7.07 3.79 -19.15
C THR A 16 7.10 3.09 -20.51
N SER A 17 7.41 1.80 -20.54
CA SER A 17 7.25 0.93 -21.69
C SER A 17 5.77 0.70 -22.04
N PRO A 18 5.43 0.47 -23.33
CA PRO A 18 4.10 0.07 -23.75
C PRO A 18 3.63 -1.21 -23.03
N TYR A 19 2.41 -1.20 -22.50
CA TYR A 19 1.82 -2.33 -21.77
C TYR A 19 2.61 -2.80 -20.55
N GLY A 20 3.58 -2.01 -20.06
CA GLY A 20 4.33 -2.36 -18.86
C GLY A 20 3.43 -2.32 -17.62
N LEU A 21 3.54 -3.37 -16.80
CA LEU A 21 2.96 -3.41 -15.46
C LEU A 21 4.04 -3.03 -14.44
N TYR A 22 3.76 -2.00 -13.65
CA TYR A 22 4.69 -1.41 -12.71
C TYR A 22 4.16 -1.43 -11.28
N ILE A 23 5.06 -1.62 -10.32
CA ILE A 23 4.82 -1.26 -8.92
C ILE A 23 5.23 0.20 -8.73
N THR A 24 4.34 1.03 -8.20
CA THR A 24 4.62 2.43 -7.88
C THR A 24 4.90 2.59 -6.39
N MET A 25 6.00 3.27 -6.05
CA MET A 25 6.40 3.55 -4.67
C MET A 25 6.30 5.05 -4.41
N GLN A 26 5.27 5.48 -3.69
CA GLN A 26 5.06 6.88 -3.32
C GLN A 26 5.50 7.13 -1.89
N TRP A 27 6.43 8.04 -1.65
CA TRP A 27 6.90 8.32 -0.29
C TRP A 27 5.82 9.03 0.53
N LEU A 28 5.60 8.52 1.75
CA LEU A 28 4.66 9.08 2.70
C LEU A 28 5.36 9.82 3.83
N ARG A 29 6.18 9.10 4.60
CA ARG A 29 6.83 9.58 5.81
C ARG A 29 7.94 8.64 6.26
N LYS A 30 8.71 9.07 7.26
CA LYS A 30 9.65 8.24 8.00
C LYS A 30 9.04 7.89 9.36
N VAL A 31 9.06 6.62 9.75
CA VAL A 31 8.56 6.13 11.05
C VAL A 31 9.64 5.26 11.68
N ASN A 32 10.06 5.59 12.90
CA ASN A 32 11.11 4.85 13.62
C ASN A 32 12.39 4.64 12.79
N GLY A 33 12.83 5.68 12.07
CA GLY A 33 14.01 5.60 11.22
C GLY A 33 13.79 4.95 9.84
N VAL A 34 12.61 4.38 9.58
CA VAL A 34 12.30 3.62 8.35
C VAL A 34 11.36 4.38 7.44
N ASN A 35 11.67 4.46 6.15
CA ASN A 35 10.80 5.09 5.17
C ASN A 35 9.54 4.26 4.92
N LYS A 36 8.40 4.93 4.83
CA LYS A 36 7.10 4.33 4.54
C LYS A 36 6.60 4.84 3.21
N TYR A 37 6.07 3.91 2.42
CA TYR A 37 5.61 4.17 1.08
C TYR A 37 4.14 3.75 0.94
N HIS A 38 3.43 4.48 0.10
CA HIS A 38 2.17 4.05 -0.47
C HIS A 38 2.46 3.24 -1.74
N TRP A 39 1.78 2.09 -1.83
CA TRP A 39 1.98 1.12 -2.89
C TRP A 39 0.82 1.18 -3.87
N GLY A 40 1.13 1.10 -5.15
CA GLY A 40 0.14 1.01 -6.21
C GLY A 40 0.66 0.20 -7.39
N LEU A 41 -0.25 -0.11 -8.30
CA LEU A 41 0.05 -0.75 -9.56
C LEU A 41 -0.30 0.21 -10.69
N PHE A 42 0.69 0.50 -11.54
CA PHE A 42 0.49 1.29 -12.75
C PHE A 42 0.59 0.38 -13.96
N LEU A 43 -0.45 0.38 -14.79
CA LEU A 43 -0.44 -0.31 -16.06
C LEU A 43 -0.41 0.73 -17.18
N ALA A 44 0.67 0.72 -17.97
CA ALA A 44 0.80 1.60 -19.12
C ALA A 44 -0.11 1.14 -20.27
N THR A 45 -0.65 2.07 -21.05
CA THR A 45 -1.30 1.74 -22.33
C THR A 45 -0.27 1.34 -23.38
N GLY A 46 -0.71 1.04 -24.60
CA GLY A 46 0.19 0.95 -25.75
C GLY A 46 0.86 2.29 -26.13
N GLU A 47 0.39 3.40 -25.54
CA GLU A 47 0.83 4.78 -25.82
C GLU A 47 1.34 5.45 -24.53
N PRO A 48 2.50 5.03 -24.01
CA PRO A 48 3.07 5.61 -22.79
C PRO A 48 3.38 7.11 -22.96
N PRO A 49 3.40 7.91 -21.87
CA PRO A 49 3.36 7.50 -20.47
C PRO A 49 1.94 7.35 -19.88
N ASN A 50 0.91 7.31 -20.73
CA ASN A 50 -0.47 7.17 -20.29
C ASN A 50 -0.74 5.78 -19.72
N GLY A 51 -1.64 5.69 -18.74
CA GLY A 51 -1.99 4.42 -18.12
C GLY A 51 -3.09 4.52 -17.08
N GLN A 52 -3.29 3.44 -16.34
CA GLN A 52 -4.17 3.39 -15.17
C GLN A 52 -3.34 3.11 -13.92
N LEU A 53 -3.58 3.90 -12.87
CA LEU A 53 -3.09 3.63 -11.52
C LEU A 53 -4.21 2.98 -10.72
N LEU A 54 -3.92 1.81 -10.15
CA LEU A 54 -4.77 1.06 -9.26
C LEU A 54 -4.08 0.99 -7.89
N HIS A 55 -4.78 1.39 -6.84
CA HIS A 55 -4.24 1.31 -5.48
C HIS A 55 -5.37 1.19 -4.45
N ALA A 56 -5.04 0.69 -3.26
CA ALA A 56 -5.96 0.73 -2.12
C ALA A 56 -5.65 1.95 -1.27
N THR A 57 -6.59 2.89 -1.14
CA THR A 57 -6.40 4.19 -0.48
C THR A 57 -7.50 4.48 0.52
N ASP A 58 -7.19 5.26 1.56
CA ASP A 58 -8.17 5.83 2.50
C ASP A 58 -8.50 7.30 2.20
N LEU A 59 -8.18 7.78 1.00
CA LEU A 59 -8.49 9.16 0.60
C LEU A 59 -9.99 9.46 0.73
N ASN A 60 -10.30 10.52 1.48
CA ASN A 60 -11.64 10.96 1.86
C ASN A 60 -12.43 9.96 2.73
N ARG A 61 -11.72 9.10 3.47
CA ARG A 61 -12.30 8.13 4.41
C ARG A 61 -11.61 8.23 5.77
N GLN A 62 -12.08 7.40 6.71
CA GLN A 62 -11.36 7.23 7.96
C GLN A 62 -10.00 6.59 7.69
N PRO A 63 -8.95 6.93 8.45
CA PRO A 63 -7.68 6.25 8.35
C PRO A 63 -7.86 4.74 8.35
N LEU A 64 -7.24 4.05 7.39
CA LEU A 64 -7.31 2.59 7.19
C LEU A 64 -8.65 2.02 6.68
N ASP A 65 -9.66 2.86 6.43
CA ASP A 65 -10.84 2.44 5.69
C ASP A 65 -10.51 2.47 4.18
N LEU A 66 -9.74 1.46 3.76
CA LEU A 66 -9.21 1.40 2.40
C LEU A 66 -10.31 1.04 1.40
N ARG A 67 -10.27 1.72 0.26
CA ARG A 67 -11.03 1.34 -0.93
C ARG A 67 -10.11 1.21 -2.13
N LEU A 68 -10.50 0.37 -3.07
CA LEU A 68 -9.89 0.35 -4.39
C LEU A 68 -10.21 1.66 -5.10
N GLU A 69 -9.18 2.37 -5.53
CA GLU A 69 -9.28 3.47 -6.49
C GLU A 69 -8.55 3.06 -7.77
N ILE A 70 -9.25 3.23 -8.90
CA ILE A 70 -8.72 3.05 -10.25
C ILE A 70 -8.86 4.39 -10.95
N ARG A 71 -7.74 4.97 -11.40
CA ARG A 71 -7.76 6.27 -12.08
C ARG A 71 -6.85 6.29 -13.28
N LYS A 72 -7.25 7.02 -14.32
CA LYS A 72 -6.41 7.32 -15.47
C LYS A 72 -5.31 8.28 -15.06
N VAL A 73 -4.08 8.00 -15.49
CA VAL A 73 -2.91 8.82 -15.23
C VAL A 73 -2.24 9.12 -16.57
N LYS A 74 -2.10 10.41 -16.89
CA LYS A 74 -1.44 10.86 -18.13
C LYS A 74 0.06 10.58 -18.12
N ASP A 75 0.69 10.75 -16.96
CA ASP A 75 2.12 10.53 -16.76
C ASP A 75 2.38 10.31 -15.26
N PRO A 76 2.86 9.13 -14.82
CA PRO A 76 3.12 8.85 -13.41
C PRO A 76 4.21 9.77 -12.81
N ARG A 77 5.13 10.30 -13.62
CA ARG A 77 6.22 11.19 -13.19
C ARG A 77 5.72 12.53 -12.67
N LYS A 78 4.50 12.93 -13.01
CA LYS A 78 3.88 14.17 -12.51
C LYS A 78 3.46 14.09 -11.04
N SER A 79 3.53 12.90 -10.42
CA SER A 79 3.27 12.76 -9.00
C SER A 79 4.43 13.32 -8.17
N ARG A 80 4.13 14.32 -7.33
CA ARG A 80 5.10 14.96 -6.41
C ARG A 80 5.63 14.03 -5.31
N THR A 81 4.99 12.88 -5.14
CA THR A 81 5.29 11.94 -4.06
C THR A 81 5.85 10.63 -4.58
N LEU A 82 5.79 10.39 -5.89
CA LEU A 82 6.32 9.18 -6.49
C LEU A 82 7.85 9.22 -6.47
N VAL A 83 8.44 8.10 -6.04
CA VAL A 83 9.89 7.90 -5.94
C VAL A 83 10.35 6.98 -7.05
N THR A 84 9.69 5.83 -7.22
CA THR A 84 10.02 4.87 -8.28
C THR A 84 8.77 4.29 -8.93
N CYS A 85 8.92 3.91 -10.20
CA CYS A 85 7.97 3.11 -10.96
C CYS A 85 8.73 1.90 -11.52
N LEU A 86 8.45 0.72 -10.97
CA LEU A 86 9.27 -0.49 -11.12
C LEU A 86 8.57 -1.51 -12.01
N GLN A 87 9.02 -1.70 -13.26
CA GLN A 87 8.42 -2.71 -14.13
C GLN A 87 8.66 -4.10 -13.57
N ILE A 88 7.59 -4.89 -13.52
CA ILE A 88 7.61 -6.28 -13.07
C ILE A 88 7.20 -7.26 -14.17
N SER A 89 6.40 -6.81 -15.13
CA SER A 89 5.90 -7.63 -16.24
C SER A 89 5.37 -6.74 -17.37
N THR A 90 4.83 -7.37 -18.41
CA THR A 90 3.99 -6.75 -19.43
C THR A 90 2.60 -7.37 -19.38
N LEU A 91 1.55 -6.55 -19.47
CA LEU A 91 0.16 -7.00 -19.47
C LEU A 91 -0.64 -6.19 -20.49
N ARG A 92 -1.21 -6.86 -21.51
CA ARG A 92 -1.88 -6.17 -22.63
C ARG A 92 -3.34 -5.82 -22.37
N SER A 93 -3.97 -6.39 -21.34
CA SER A 93 -5.39 -6.16 -21.03
C SER A 93 -5.56 -5.41 -19.71
N MET A 94 -6.14 -4.22 -19.82
CA MET A 94 -6.58 -3.43 -18.67
C MET A 94 -7.73 -4.11 -17.94
N GLU A 95 -8.60 -4.80 -18.68
CA GLU A 95 -9.77 -5.51 -18.15
C GLU A 95 -9.35 -6.64 -17.20
N ILE A 96 -8.33 -7.42 -17.57
CA ILE A 96 -7.75 -8.45 -16.71
C ILE A 96 -7.16 -7.83 -15.45
N MET A 97 -6.39 -6.75 -15.60
CA MET A 97 -5.82 -6.02 -14.45
C MET A 97 -6.91 -5.53 -13.49
N GLU A 98 -7.96 -4.90 -14.03
CA GLU A 98 -9.09 -4.43 -13.22
C GLU A 98 -9.87 -5.58 -12.58
N ALA A 99 -10.10 -6.68 -13.30
CA ALA A 99 -10.81 -7.85 -12.78
C ALA A 99 -10.05 -8.48 -11.61
N CYS A 100 -8.74 -8.67 -11.73
CA CYS A 100 -7.88 -9.16 -10.66
C CYS A 100 -7.83 -8.18 -9.47
N ALA A 101 -7.75 -6.87 -9.75
CA ALA A 101 -7.80 -5.85 -8.71
C ALA A 101 -9.11 -5.89 -7.90
N LYS A 102 -10.24 -6.10 -8.59
CA LYS A 102 -11.59 -6.16 -7.99
C LYS A 102 -11.90 -7.49 -7.30
N SER A 103 -11.20 -8.58 -7.64
CA SER A 103 -11.41 -9.89 -7.02
C SER A 103 -10.79 -10.00 -5.62
N VAL A 104 -9.77 -9.18 -5.32
CA VAL A 104 -9.18 -9.08 -3.98
C VAL A 104 -10.23 -8.56 -2.99
N ARG A 105 -10.49 -9.33 -1.94
CA ARG A 105 -11.49 -9.04 -0.89
C ARG A 105 -10.99 -8.01 0.12
N LEU A 106 -10.59 -6.84 -0.39
CA LEU A 106 -10.07 -5.70 0.38
C LEU A 106 -11.02 -5.36 1.54
N MET A 107 -10.46 -5.05 2.70
CA MET A 107 -11.16 -4.75 3.95
C MET A 107 -11.99 -5.89 4.56
N ASN A 108 -11.99 -7.10 4.00
CA ASN A 108 -12.61 -8.25 4.64
C ASN A 108 -11.64 -8.90 5.66
N PRO A 109 -11.92 -8.89 6.98
CA PRO A 109 -11.00 -9.42 7.98
C PRO A 109 -10.74 -10.93 7.86
N ARG A 110 -11.68 -11.68 7.27
CA ARG A 110 -11.55 -13.13 7.06
C ARG A 110 -10.64 -13.49 5.88
N HIS A 111 -10.18 -12.49 5.12
CA HIS A 111 -9.38 -12.67 3.92
C HIS A 111 -8.04 -11.92 4.01
N VAL A 112 -7.64 -11.51 5.21
CA VAL A 112 -6.29 -10.99 5.41
C VAL A 112 -5.30 -12.14 5.15
N PRO A 113 -4.30 -11.96 4.28
CA PRO A 113 -3.34 -13.01 3.96
C PRO A 113 -2.58 -13.51 5.18
N PHE A 114 -2.17 -14.78 5.16
CA PHE A 114 -1.40 -15.35 6.26
C PHE A 114 -0.11 -14.56 6.51
N GLY A 115 0.21 -14.28 7.77
CA GLY A 115 1.35 -13.46 8.17
C GLY A 115 1.09 -11.95 8.16
N GLU A 116 -0.03 -11.50 7.60
CA GLU A 116 -0.44 -10.09 7.61
C GLU A 116 -1.43 -9.82 8.75
N MET A 117 -1.32 -8.67 9.42
CA MET A 117 -2.21 -8.33 10.54
C MET A 117 -3.54 -7.72 10.09
N ARG A 118 -3.51 -7.01 8.95
CA ARG A 118 -4.63 -6.23 8.42
C ARG A 118 -4.36 -5.85 6.97
N TRP A 119 -5.41 -5.36 6.31
CA TRP A 119 -5.28 -4.74 5.00
C TRP A 119 -4.47 -3.44 5.05
N THR A 120 -3.57 -3.31 4.08
CA THR A 120 -2.81 -2.09 3.77
C THR A 120 -2.71 -1.97 2.24
N CYS A 121 -2.32 -0.82 1.72
CA CYS A 121 -2.04 -0.66 0.28
C CYS A 121 -1.01 -1.67 -0.22
N ARG A 122 0.04 -1.93 0.58
CA ARG A 122 1.04 -2.97 0.32
C ARG A 122 0.41 -4.35 0.22
N VAL A 123 -0.33 -4.77 1.25
CA VAL A 123 -0.96 -6.11 1.28
C VAL A 123 -1.89 -6.30 0.10
N TRP A 124 -2.67 -5.26 -0.23
CA TRP A 124 -3.52 -5.29 -1.42
C TRP A 124 -2.71 -5.49 -2.71
N VAL A 125 -1.62 -4.75 -2.92
CA VAL A 125 -0.74 -4.95 -4.10
C VAL A 125 -0.22 -6.39 -4.16
N LYS A 126 0.26 -6.93 -3.04
CA LYS A 126 0.76 -8.32 -2.96
C LYS A 126 -0.29 -9.33 -3.42
N GLU A 127 -1.52 -9.21 -2.95
CA GLU A 127 -2.64 -10.09 -3.33
C GLU A 127 -3.03 -9.96 -4.80
N VAL A 128 -3.00 -8.75 -5.37
CA VAL A 128 -3.27 -8.56 -6.80
C VAL A 128 -2.17 -9.22 -7.64
N LEU A 129 -0.90 -9.09 -7.25
CA LEU A 129 0.21 -9.74 -7.94
C LEU A 129 0.10 -11.27 -7.88
N LEU A 130 -0.23 -11.84 -6.71
CA LEU A 130 -0.47 -13.28 -6.57
C LEU A 130 -1.66 -13.73 -7.43
N THR A 131 -2.73 -12.94 -7.50
CA THR A 131 -3.90 -13.26 -8.34
C THR A 131 -3.53 -13.26 -9.82
N LEU A 132 -2.71 -12.30 -10.27
CA LEU A 132 -2.24 -12.23 -11.65
C LEU A 132 -1.31 -13.39 -12.01
N ASP A 133 -0.39 -13.74 -11.12
CA ASP A 133 0.59 -14.82 -11.31
C ASP A 133 -0.10 -16.20 -11.31
N ASN A 134 -0.95 -16.47 -10.31
CA ASN A 134 -1.72 -17.72 -10.21
C ASN A 134 -2.70 -17.89 -11.38
N GLY A 135 -3.22 -16.79 -11.94
CA GLY A 135 -4.05 -16.79 -13.14
C GLY A 135 -3.26 -17.00 -14.44
N GLY A 136 -1.93 -17.04 -14.39
CA GLY A 136 -1.06 -17.17 -15.57
C GLY A 136 -1.02 -15.91 -16.45
N TYR A 137 -1.49 -14.77 -15.96
CA TYR A 137 -1.52 -13.51 -16.71
C TYR A 137 -0.17 -12.80 -16.73
N ILE A 138 0.61 -13.00 -15.67
CA ILE A 138 2.03 -12.60 -15.58
C ILE A 138 2.82 -13.79 -15.02
N LYS A 139 4.15 -13.69 -15.10
CA LYS A 139 5.05 -14.58 -14.37
C LYS A 139 5.97 -13.74 -13.50
N LEU A 140 5.82 -13.84 -12.18
CA LEU A 140 6.68 -13.12 -11.26
C LEU A 140 8.10 -13.73 -11.26
N PRO A 141 9.15 -12.88 -11.21
CA PRO A 141 10.54 -13.36 -11.22
C PRO A 141 10.98 -13.99 -9.88
N MET A 142 10.22 -13.76 -8.82
CA MET A 142 10.48 -14.25 -7.46
C MET A 142 9.19 -14.21 -6.64
N THR A 143 9.25 -14.70 -5.40
CA THR A 143 8.12 -14.58 -4.47
C THR A 143 7.76 -13.11 -4.23
N VAL A 144 6.48 -12.84 -3.95
CA VAL A 144 6.00 -11.49 -3.68
C VAL A 144 6.65 -10.88 -2.43
N ASP A 145 7.00 -11.69 -1.42
CA ASP A 145 7.72 -11.22 -0.23
C ASP A 145 9.16 -10.81 -0.56
N SER A 146 9.86 -11.56 -1.42
CA SER A 146 11.17 -11.14 -1.92
C SER A 146 11.06 -9.84 -2.72
N LEU A 147 10.08 -9.78 -3.62
CA LEU A 147 9.82 -8.61 -4.45
C LEU A 147 9.57 -7.35 -3.61
N GLU A 148 8.86 -7.49 -2.49
CA GLU A 148 8.63 -6.40 -1.54
C GLU A 148 9.94 -5.77 -1.06
N GLY A 149 10.92 -6.60 -0.68
CA GLY A 149 12.22 -6.14 -0.21
C GLY A 149 13.00 -5.37 -1.28
N TYR A 150 13.00 -5.86 -2.52
CA TYR A 150 13.63 -5.16 -3.64
C TYR A 150 12.93 -3.82 -3.96
N CYS A 151 11.60 -3.76 -3.89
CA CYS A 151 10.86 -2.52 -4.11
C CYS A 151 11.22 -1.46 -3.07
N GLN A 152 11.35 -1.85 -1.80
CA GLN A 152 11.77 -0.96 -0.73
C GLN A 152 13.20 -0.46 -0.95
N ALA A 153 14.16 -1.35 -1.24
CA ALA A 153 15.55 -0.95 -1.49
C ALA A 153 15.69 -0.02 -2.72
N ALA A 154 14.95 -0.29 -3.79
CA ALA A 154 14.92 0.56 -4.97
C ALA A 154 14.33 1.95 -4.65
N ALA A 155 13.28 2.02 -3.85
CA ALA A 155 12.69 3.28 -3.42
C ALA A 155 13.59 4.06 -2.45
N ASP A 156 14.24 3.38 -1.49
CA ASP A 156 15.15 3.99 -0.52
C ASP A 156 16.35 4.64 -1.21
N SER A 157 16.91 4.00 -2.24
CA SER A 157 18.05 4.51 -3.01
C SER A 157 17.74 5.74 -3.89
N HIS A 158 16.47 6.13 -4.02
CA HIS A 158 16.03 7.26 -4.85
C HIS A 158 15.23 8.32 -4.06
N LEU A 159 15.28 8.29 -2.73
CA LEU A 159 14.53 9.22 -1.87
C LEU A 159 14.91 10.70 -2.06
N ASP A 160 16.14 10.97 -2.45
CA ASP A 160 16.62 12.31 -2.83
C ASP A 160 15.89 12.88 -4.06
N ARG A 161 15.12 12.04 -4.77
CA ARG A 161 14.41 12.37 -6.01
C ARG A 161 12.89 12.34 -5.88
N ILE A 162 12.34 12.45 -4.67
CA ILE A 162 10.88 12.54 -4.47
C ILE A 162 10.28 13.62 -5.38
N GLY A 163 9.29 13.24 -6.20
CA GLY A 163 8.65 14.14 -7.18
C GLY A 163 9.34 14.21 -8.54
N ASN A 164 10.46 13.50 -8.71
CA ASN A 164 11.14 13.24 -9.97
C ASN A 164 11.40 11.73 -10.11
N ALA A 165 10.29 10.99 -10.25
CA ALA A 165 10.28 9.54 -10.10
C ALA A 165 11.22 8.83 -11.09
N TRP A 166 11.96 7.85 -10.58
CA TRP A 166 12.81 7.00 -11.39
C TRP A 166 12.00 5.86 -12.02
N ILE A 167 12.07 5.72 -13.35
CA ILE A 167 11.33 4.70 -14.09
C ILE A 167 12.27 3.57 -14.49
N TYR A 168 11.94 2.35 -14.05
CA TYR A 168 12.62 1.12 -14.47
C TYR A 168 11.74 0.38 -15.47
N ASN A 169 12.18 0.29 -16.72
CA ASN A 169 11.46 -0.39 -17.81
C ASN A 169 11.83 -1.89 -17.97
N ASP A 170 12.42 -2.46 -16.94
CA ASP A 170 12.84 -3.86 -16.91
C ASP A 170 13.02 -4.30 -15.45
N THR A 171 13.48 -5.53 -15.28
CA THR A 171 13.70 -6.17 -13.98
C THR A 171 15.14 -6.02 -13.46
N ARG A 172 16.00 -5.19 -14.06
CA ARG A 172 17.41 -5.04 -13.61
C ARG A 172 17.53 -4.46 -12.20
N TRP A 173 16.50 -3.77 -11.70
CA TRP A 173 16.43 -3.33 -10.31
C TRP A 173 16.36 -4.49 -9.30
N LEU A 174 16.07 -5.71 -9.76
CA LEU A 174 16.13 -6.94 -8.95
C LEU A 174 17.56 -7.48 -8.79
N SER A 175 18.55 -6.93 -9.49
CA SER A 175 19.94 -7.41 -9.44
C SER A 175 20.71 -6.90 -8.22
N SER A 176 20.22 -5.84 -7.57
CA SER A 176 20.84 -5.28 -6.37
C SER A 176 20.10 -5.81 -5.15
N PRO A 177 20.65 -6.82 -4.43
CA PRO A 177 19.97 -7.38 -3.28
C PRO A 177 19.66 -6.27 -2.27
N PRO A 178 18.47 -6.29 -1.63
CA PRO A 178 18.20 -5.38 -0.53
C PRO A 178 19.30 -5.58 0.53
N PRO A 179 19.76 -4.52 1.22
CA PRO A 179 20.77 -4.64 2.25
C PRO A 179 20.35 -5.75 3.22
N GLN A 180 21.17 -6.80 3.32
CA GLN A 180 20.92 -7.89 4.24
C GLN A 180 20.82 -7.29 5.63
N LYS A 181 19.65 -7.39 6.26
CA LYS A 181 19.51 -6.99 7.65
C LYS A 181 20.54 -7.77 8.46
N PRO A 182 21.31 -7.12 9.35
CA PRO A 182 22.27 -7.83 10.19
C PRO A 182 21.55 -8.99 10.88
N SER A 183 22.12 -10.19 10.76
CA SER A 183 21.60 -11.41 11.39
C SER A 183 21.78 -11.33 12.90
N THR A 184 20.98 -10.50 13.56
CA THR A 184 20.75 -10.69 14.98
C THR A 184 19.96 -12.00 15.12
N ASN A 185 20.52 -12.96 15.86
CA ASN A 185 19.91 -14.25 16.25
C ASN A 185 18.58 -14.14 17.02
N GLN A 186 17.93 -12.98 16.99
CA GLN A 186 16.52 -12.83 17.29
C GLN A 186 15.79 -12.90 15.96
N SER A 187 14.99 -13.95 15.80
CA SER A 187 13.86 -13.97 14.87
C SER A 187 13.24 -12.59 14.84
N SER A 188 13.65 -11.79 13.85
CA SER A 188 13.13 -10.46 13.64
C SER A 188 11.82 -10.70 12.95
N TYR A 189 10.85 -11.16 13.74
CA TYR A 189 9.44 -11.05 13.46
C TYR A 189 9.29 -9.65 12.88
N TYR A 190 9.06 -9.59 11.57
CA TYR A 190 8.51 -8.40 10.94
C TYR A 190 7.11 -8.31 11.51
N GLY A 191 7.07 -7.83 12.76
CA GLY A 191 5.88 -7.37 13.39
C GLY A 191 5.22 -6.47 12.37
N PRO A 192 3.94 -6.70 12.12
CA PRO A 192 3.24 -6.08 11.02
C PRO A 192 3.48 -4.60 11.01
N SER A 193 4.06 -4.15 9.89
CA SER A 193 4.60 -2.81 9.74
C SER A 193 3.61 -1.75 10.20
N GLU A 194 4.10 -0.78 10.98
CA GLU A 194 3.32 0.39 11.38
C GLU A 194 2.58 1.02 10.19
N MET A 195 1.33 1.35 10.48
CA MET A 195 0.27 1.68 9.54
C MET A 195 0.65 2.73 8.50
N VAL A 196 0.21 2.48 7.26
CA VAL A 196 0.26 3.40 6.13
C VAL A 196 -1.13 4.05 6.01
N ILE A 197 -1.21 5.37 6.14
CA ILE A 197 -2.44 6.18 6.05
C ILE A 197 -2.15 7.29 5.05
N ASP A 198 -2.90 7.34 3.94
CA ASP A 198 -2.71 8.33 2.86
C ASP A 198 -3.19 9.72 3.30
N SER A 199 -4.29 9.74 4.08
CA SER A 199 -4.99 10.94 4.54
C SER A 199 -4.22 11.82 5.55
N THR A 200 -2.97 11.49 5.91
CA THR A 200 -2.13 12.34 6.77
C THR A 200 -1.47 13.53 6.06
N ARG A 201 -1.55 13.63 4.73
CA ARG A 201 -0.85 14.68 3.97
C ARG A 201 -1.67 15.94 3.69
N ASP A 202 -3.00 15.84 3.63
CA ASP A 202 -3.88 16.92 3.16
C ASP A 202 -4.46 17.83 4.28
N ARG A 203 -4.13 17.60 5.56
CA ARG A 203 -4.49 18.53 6.64
C ARG A 203 -3.47 19.66 6.84
N ARG A 204 -3.06 20.34 5.77
CA ARG A 204 -2.51 21.70 5.89
C ARG A 204 -3.59 22.70 5.57
N ASP A 205 -4.30 23.10 6.61
CA ASP A 205 -5.15 24.28 6.60
C ASP A 205 -4.27 25.52 6.33
N PRO A 206 -4.52 26.36 5.30
CA PRO A 206 -3.68 27.52 5.01
C PRO A 206 -3.87 28.70 5.97
N ARG A 207 -4.56 28.52 7.10
CA ARG A 207 -4.91 29.62 8.01
C ARG A 207 -4.74 29.24 9.49
N SER A 208 -3.51 29.08 9.95
CA SER A 208 -3.16 29.44 11.33
C SER A 208 -1.67 29.69 11.47
N SER A 209 -1.30 30.95 11.44
CA SER A 209 -0.06 31.44 12.02
C SER A 209 -0.15 31.39 13.55
N GLN A 210 0.97 31.01 14.18
CA GLN A 210 1.35 31.18 15.59
C GLN A 210 0.72 30.23 16.64
N SER A 211 1.52 29.29 17.12
CA SER A 211 2.12 29.39 18.47
C SER A 211 3.02 28.18 18.77
N HIS A 212 4.10 28.44 19.50
CA HIS A 212 5.00 27.44 20.06
C HIS A 212 4.31 26.60 21.15
N SER A 213 4.52 25.28 21.15
CA SER A 213 4.83 24.55 22.39
C SER A 213 5.30 23.12 22.11
N SER A 214 6.37 22.76 22.80
CA SER A 214 6.83 21.41 23.06
C SER A 214 5.76 20.58 23.77
N GLY A 215 5.47 19.38 23.27
CA GLY A 215 4.63 18.42 23.98
C GLY A 215 4.41 17.15 23.17
N GLN A 216 5.10 16.07 23.53
CA GLN A 216 4.65 14.74 23.18
C GLN A 216 3.29 14.50 23.85
N GLN A 217 2.28 14.07 23.10
CA GLN A 217 1.11 13.42 23.68
C GLN A 217 0.54 12.37 22.73
N TYR A 218 0.71 11.13 23.18
CA TYR A 218 0.18 9.90 22.64
C TYR A 218 -1.34 9.84 22.86
N PHE A 219 -2.13 9.69 21.79
CA PHE A 219 -3.56 9.41 21.85
C PHE A 219 -3.83 7.97 21.38
N GLY A 220 -3.40 7.01 22.20
CA GLY A 220 -3.99 5.67 22.17
C GLY A 220 -5.27 5.66 23.02
N PRO A 221 -6.29 4.85 22.65
CA PRO A 221 -7.45 4.66 23.51
C PRO A 221 -7.01 4.09 24.86
N LYS A 222 -7.39 4.78 25.93
CA LYS A 222 -7.18 4.33 27.31
C LYS A 222 -7.91 2.99 27.54
N PRO A 223 -7.35 2.09 28.36
CA PRO A 223 -8.00 0.83 28.71
C PRO A 223 -9.36 1.11 29.37
N MET A 224 -10.33 0.28 29.01
CA MET A 224 -11.67 0.26 29.56
C MET A 224 -11.58 -0.02 31.07
N ILE A 225 -12.01 0.94 31.88
CA ILE A 225 -12.20 0.73 33.32
C ILE A 225 -13.56 0.05 33.48
N THR A 226 -13.53 -1.22 33.86
CA THR A 226 -14.70 -2.02 34.21
C THR A 226 -14.91 -1.90 35.71
N GLU A 227 -15.79 -1.01 36.20
CA GLU A 227 -16.36 -1.13 37.54
C GLU A 227 -17.80 -0.63 37.58
N ALA A 228 -18.55 -1.30 38.45
CA ALA A 228 -19.98 -1.46 38.51
C ALA A 228 -20.72 -0.31 39.20
N SER A 229 -22.05 -0.35 39.03
CA SER A 229 -23.08 0.26 39.90
C SER A 229 -23.20 1.78 39.74
N THR A 230 -24.36 2.43 39.69
CA THR A 230 -25.72 2.12 40.12
C THR A 230 -26.67 2.93 39.24
N GLN A 231 -27.57 2.32 38.47
CA GLN A 231 -28.79 3.02 38.05
C GLN A 231 -30.00 2.11 38.12
N ARG A 232 -31.01 2.62 38.83
CA ARG A 232 -32.26 1.97 39.21
C ARG A 232 -33.13 1.77 37.97
N TYR A 233 -33.38 0.51 37.64
CA TYR A 233 -34.33 0.12 36.62
C TYR A 233 -35.76 0.22 37.19
N TYR A 234 -36.56 1.14 36.64
CA TYR A 234 -38.00 1.19 36.85
C TYR A 234 -38.70 0.46 35.70
N GLY A 235 -38.87 -0.84 35.85
CA GLY A 235 -39.67 -1.68 34.95
C GLY A 235 -40.85 -2.32 35.71
N PRO A 236 -41.92 -2.72 35.01
CA PRO A 236 -43.15 -3.22 35.61
C PRO A 236 -42.92 -4.50 36.43
N LYS A 237 -43.61 -4.57 37.58
CA LYS A 237 -43.49 -5.64 38.58
C LYS A 237 -43.82 -7.03 37.99
N PRO A 238 -43.09 -8.09 38.39
CA PRO A 238 -43.39 -9.45 37.98
C PRO A 238 -44.71 -9.95 38.58
N MET A 239 -45.44 -10.70 37.77
CA MET A 239 -46.67 -11.41 38.12
C MET A 239 -46.32 -12.62 39.00
N ILE A 240 -46.97 -12.73 40.16
CA ILE A 240 -46.81 -13.89 41.06
C ILE A 240 -47.73 -15.01 40.56
N THR A 241 -47.14 -16.16 40.25
CA THR A 241 -47.85 -17.42 40.02
C THR A 241 -48.14 -18.09 41.36
N GLU A 242 -49.41 -18.33 41.68
CA GLU A 242 -49.79 -19.29 42.71
C GLU A 242 -50.15 -20.62 42.04
N THR A 243 -49.34 -21.63 42.34
CA THR A 243 -49.65 -23.05 42.19
C THR A 243 -50.54 -23.47 43.36
N SER A 244 -51.63 -24.17 43.07
CA SER A 244 -52.35 -24.99 44.07
C SER A 244 -52.97 -26.20 43.37
N TYR A 245 -52.52 -27.36 43.86
CA TYR A 245 -52.97 -28.76 43.76
C TYR A 245 -54.00 -29.16 42.70
#